data_AF-A0AA37HI33-F1
#
_entry.id   AF-A0AA37HI33-F1
#
_cell.length_a   1.000
_cell.length_b   1.000
_cell.length_c   1.000
_cell.angle_alpha   90.00
_cell.angle_beta   90.00
_cell.angle_gamma   90.00
#
_symmetry.space_group_name_H-M   'P 1'
#
loop_
_entity.id
_entity.type
_entity.pdbx_description
1 polymer ?
#
loop_
_entity_poly.entity_id
_entity_poly.type
_entity_poly.pdbx_seq_one_letter_code
_entity_poly.pdbx_strand_id
1 'polypeptide(L)'
;MEAPLKSVQNSHRKPLSTSTASPSTRRGTPSSAVRGRIIAVQSGREAEAEILGPPFASDDDDDDHRVAEALAEDLGLEPEAEPAALARLRRAACQLVRRHRADIETIARMLMERGTLPGEEIDAALPPGFMARPVTWSLALAEVEEATP
;
A
#
# COMPACT_ATOMS: atom_id res chain seq x y z
N MET A 1 58.48 -38.21 -51.76
CA MET A 1 58.96 -37.74 -50.44
C MET A 1 58.90 -36.24 -50.47
N GLU A 2 57.97 -35.64 -49.72
CA GLU A 2 58.09 -34.35 -49.04
C GLU A 2 56.72 -34.03 -48.42
N ALA A 3 56.70 -33.98 -47.09
CA ALA A 3 55.65 -33.35 -46.32
C ALA A 3 56.02 -31.88 -46.10
N PRO A 4 55.03 -31.01 -45.85
CA PRO A 4 55.20 -30.17 -44.67
C PRO A 4 53.93 -30.00 -43.83
N LEU A 5 54.15 -30.17 -42.53
CA LEU A 5 53.31 -29.77 -41.40
C LEU A 5 53.28 -28.24 -41.26
N LYS A 6 52.09 -27.64 -41.14
CA LYS A 6 51.83 -26.37 -40.42
C LYS A 6 50.43 -26.48 -39.78
N SER A 7 50.35 -26.69 -38.48
CA SER A 7 50.35 -25.67 -37.41
C SER A 7 48.97 -25.03 -37.19
N VAL A 8 48.26 -25.56 -36.19
CA VAL A 8 47.58 -24.87 -35.07
C VAL A 8 46.95 -23.49 -35.35
N GLN A 9 45.63 -23.35 -35.10
CA GLN A 9 45.11 -22.51 -34.01
C GLN A 9 43.60 -22.64 -33.83
N ASN A 10 43.23 -23.21 -32.68
CA ASN A 10 41.90 -23.37 -32.13
C ASN A 10 41.43 -22.01 -31.59
N SER A 11 40.50 -21.33 -32.28
CA SER A 11 40.00 -20.01 -31.89
C SER A 11 38.50 -19.91 -32.03
N HIS A 12 37.74 -20.66 -31.22
CA HIS A 12 36.36 -20.29 -30.89
C HIS A 12 36.27 -20.11 -29.37
N ARG A 13 36.62 -18.88 -28.95
CA ARG A 13 36.34 -18.37 -27.62
C ARG A 13 34.82 -18.28 -27.45
N LYS A 14 34.30 -18.95 -26.43
CA LYS A 14 32.96 -18.72 -25.90
C LYS A 14 32.80 -17.24 -25.54
N PRO A 15 31.69 -16.56 -25.88
CA PRO A 15 31.44 -15.23 -25.34
C PRO A 15 31.23 -15.34 -23.83
N LEU A 16 32.08 -14.60 -23.10
CA LEU A 16 31.97 -14.33 -21.69
C LEU A 16 30.61 -13.68 -21.41
N SER A 17 29.83 -14.33 -20.54
CA SER A 17 28.67 -13.75 -19.90
C SER A 17 29.10 -12.51 -19.12
N THR A 18 28.86 -11.32 -19.67
CA THR A 18 28.86 -10.07 -18.91
C THR A 18 27.45 -9.86 -18.40
N SER A 19 27.11 -10.59 -17.33
CA SER A 19 26.01 -10.23 -16.44
C SER A 19 26.40 -8.91 -15.76
N THR A 20 26.06 -7.80 -16.39
CA THR A 20 25.97 -6.50 -15.73
C THR A 20 24.65 -6.47 -14.96
N ALA A 21 24.59 -7.27 -13.89
CA ALA A 21 23.64 -7.02 -12.81
C ALA A 21 24.08 -5.71 -12.15
N SER A 22 23.50 -4.60 -12.59
CA SER A 22 23.53 -3.36 -11.82
C SER A 22 23.10 -3.68 -10.39
N PRO A 23 23.87 -3.32 -9.35
CA PRO A 23 23.38 -3.31 -8.00
C PRO A 23 22.43 -2.10 -7.88
N SER A 24 21.23 -2.23 -8.47
CA SER A 24 20.10 -1.40 -8.09
C SER A 24 19.78 -1.81 -6.66
N THR A 25 20.34 -1.03 -5.75
CA THR A 25 20.07 -1.04 -4.33
C THR A 25 18.56 -1.00 -4.15
N ARG A 26 17.98 -2.17 -3.86
CA ARG A 26 16.67 -2.27 -3.22
C ARG A 26 16.79 -1.52 -1.90
N ARG A 27 16.54 -0.21 -1.93
CA ARG A 27 16.07 0.53 -0.78
C ARG A 27 14.77 -0.17 -0.42
N GLY A 28 14.84 -1.06 0.57
CA GLY A 28 13.64 -1.57 1.22
C GLY A 28 12.99 -0.40 1.92
N THR A 29 12.18 0.38 1.20
CA THR A 29 11.27 1.35 1.79
C THR A 29 10.02 0.63 2.29
N PRO A 30 9.43 1.09 3.40
CA PRO A 30 8.43 0.36 4.14
C PRO A 30 7.08 0.42 3.40
N SER A 31 6.90 -0.47 2.41
CA SER A 31 5.64 -0.60 1.65
C SER A 31 4.41 -0.64 2.57
N SER A 32 4.54 -1.21 3.77
CA SER A 32 3.50 -1.23 4.79
C SER A 32 3.12 0.15 5.35
N ALA A 33 4.08 1.05 5.55
CA ALA A 33 3.82 2.40 6.07
C ALA A 33 3.09 3.27 5.04
N VAL A 34 3.50 3.17 3.77
CA VAL A 34 2.84 3.88 2.66
C VAL A 34 1.40 3.37 2.49
N ARG A 35 1.21 2.04 2.47
CA ARG A 35 -0.13 1.43 2.44
C ARG A 35 -0.97 1.85 3.64
N GLY A 36 -0.39 1.90 4.84
CA GLY A 36 -1.05 2.38 6.05
C GLY A 36 -1.51 3.82 5.94
N ARG A 37 -0.67 4.70 5.36
CA ARG A 37 -1.03 6.10 5.08
C ARG A 37 -2.19 6.19 4.09
N ILE A 38 -2.13 5.45 2.98
CA ILE A 38 -3.22 5.43 1.98
C ILE A 38 -4.53 4.96 2.62
N ILE A 39 -4.48 3.89 3.43
CA ILE A 39 -5.65 3.40 4.17
C ILE A 39 -6.18 4.47 5.12
N ALA A 40 -5.32 5.18 5.85
CA ALA A 40 -5.75 6.24 6.77
C ALA A 40 -6.47 7.38 6.04
N VAL A 41 -5.95 7.82 4.89
CA VAL A 41 -6.60 8.83 4.03
C VAL A 41 -7.96 8.34 3.56
N GLN A 42 -8.03 7.15 2.98
CA GLN A 42 -9.28 6.58 2.46
C GLN A 42 -10.31 6.26 3.56
N SER A 43 -9.88 6.04 4.80
CA SER A 43 -10.78 5.69 5.92
C SER A 43 -11.78 6.79 6.27
N GLY A 44 -11.47 8.07 6.00
CA GLY A 44 -12.40 9.18 6.22
C GLY A 44 -13.64 9.04 5.34
N ARG A 45 -13.42 9.00 4.02
CA ARG A 45 -14.46 8.81 3.01
C ARG A 45 -15.27 7.52 3.23
N GLU A 46 -14.59 6.41 3.54
CA GLU A 46 -15.27 5.13 3.80
C GLU A 46 -16.08 5.17 5.12
N ALA A 47 -15.65 5.93 6.13
CA ALA A 47 -16.43 6.14 7.36
C ALA A 47 -17.70 6.94 7.11
N GLU A 48 -17.62 8.01 6.32
CA GLU A 48 -18.80 8.77 5.90
C GLU A 48 -19.78 7.88 5.13
N ALA A 49 -19.29 7.13 4.13
CA ALA A 49 -20.12 6.24 3.33
C ALA A 49 -20.83 5.16 4.17
N GLU A 50 -20.12 4.57 5.13
CA GLU A 50 -20.65 3.49 5.97
C GLU A 50 -21.59 4.00 7.08
N ILE A 51 -21.35 5.18 7.65
CA ILE A 51 -22.09 5.70 8.81
C ILE A 51 -23.24 6.62 8.38
N LEU A 52 -23.00 7.50 7.41
CA LEU A 52 -23.93 8.54 6.97
C LEU A 52 -24.71 8.15 5.71
N GLY A 53 -24.30 7.06 5.03
CA GLY A 53 -24.88 6.62 3.76
C GLY A 53 -24.09 7.17 2.57
N PRO A 54 -24.61 7.02 1.34
CA PRO A 54 -23.86 7.32 0.12
C PRO A 54 -23.27 8.74 0.19
N PRO A 55 -21.97 8.92 -0.11
CA PRO A 55 -21.40 10.24 -0.10
C PRO A 55 -22.17 11.10 -1.10
N PHE A 56 -22.63 12.27 -0.64
CA PHE A 56 -22.88 13.36 -1.57
C PHE A 56 -21.55 13.57 -2.30
N ALA A 57 -21.56 13.72 -3.63
CA ALA A 57 -20.33 13.95 -4.37
C ALA A 57 -19.67 15.25 -3.87
N SER A 58 -18.83 15.15 -2.84
CA SER A 58 -17.93 16.17 -2.37
C SER A 58 -16.67 16.11 -3.22
N ASP A 59 -16.08 17.27 -3.46
CA ASP A 59 -14.83 17.50 -4.18
C ASP A 59 -13.63 16.91 -3.41
N ASP A 60 -13.61 15.61 -3.12
CA ASP A 60 -12.48 14.89 -2.49
C ASP A 60 -11.32 14.66 -3.48
N ASP A 61 -11.17 15.54 -4.47
CA ASP A 61 -10.14 15.48 -5.51
C ASP A 61 -8.73 15.53 -4.90
N ASP A 62 -8.56 16.22 -3.77
CA ASP A 62 -7.28 16.33 -3.05
C ASP A 62 -6.83 14.99 -2.44
N ASP A 63 -7.75 14.21 -1.88
CA ASP A 63 -7.43 12.91 -1.28
C ASP A 63 -7.19 11.85 -2.35
N ASP A 64 -7.98 11.87 -3.42
CA ASP A 64 -7.76 10.98 -4.57
C ASP A 64 -6.42 11.32 -5.27
N HIS A 65 -6.03 12.60 -5.36
CA HIS A 65 -4.72 13.01 -5.89
C HIS A 65 -3.54 12.53 -5.02
N ARG A 66 -3.60 12.74 -3.70
CA ARG A 66 -2.56 12.27 -2.76
C ARG A 66 -2.38 10.75 -2.78
N VAL A 67 -3.48 10.02 -2.98
CA VAL A 67 -3.43 8.57 -3.07
C VAL A 67 -2.81 8.13 -4.40
N ALA A 68 -3.15 8.78 -5.51
CA ALA A 68 -2.51 8.50 -6.80
C ALA A 68 -0.99 8.75 -6.75
N GLU A 69 -0.57 9.90 -6.20
CA GLU A 69 0.86 10.23 -5.99
C GLU A 69 1.56 9.15 -5.14
N ALA A 70 0.96 8.72 -4.03
CA ALA A 70 1.53 7.68 -3.18
C ALA A 70 1.59 6.28 -3.85
N LEU A 71 0.66 5.96 -4.76
CA LEU A 71 0.71 4.70 -5.51
C LEU A 71 1.83 4.72 -6.55
N ALA A 72 1.98 5.82 -7.29
CA ALA A 72 2.97 5.97 -8.35
C ALA A 72 4.39 6.19 -7.79
N GLU A 73 4.57 7.15 -6.90
CA GLU A 73 5.89 7.60 -6.45
C GLU A 73 6.45 6.75 -5.30
N ASP A 74 5.62 6.44 -4.30
CA ASP A 74 6.08 5.75 -3.09
C ASP A 74 6.01 4.21 -3.22
N LEU A 75 5.04 3.67 -3.98
CA LEU A 75 4.90 2.23 -4.23
C LEU A 75 5.43 1.78 -5.60
N GLY A 76 5.72 2.71 -6.52
CA GLY A 76 6.24 2.38 -7.85
C GLY A 76 5.26 1.55 -8.68
N LEU A 77 3.95 1.77 -8.53
CA LEU A 77 2.94 1.07 -9.29
C LEU A 77 2.79 1.68 -10.68
N GLU A 78 2.69 0.82 -11.69
CA GLU A 78 2.36 1.24 -13.04
C GLU A 78 0.89 1.69 -13.12
N PRO A 79 0.53 2.66 -13.98
CA PRO A 79 -0.84 3.19 -14.10
C PRO A 79 -1.91 2.13 -14.31
N GLU A 80 -1.58 1.03 -15.00
CA GLU A 80 -2.51 -0.08 -15.25
C GLU A 80 -2.79 -0.91 -13.99
N ALA A 81 -1.87 -0.94 -13.03
CA ALA A 81 -1.99 -1.68 -11.78
C ALA A 81 -2.64 -0.84 -10.66
N GLU A 82 -2.63 0.49 -10.77
CA GLU A 82 -3.18 1.43 -9.80
C GLU A 82 -4.65 1.16 -9.44
N PRO A 83 -5.59 0.95 -10.39
CA PRO A 83 -7.00 0.77 -10.05
C PRO A 83 -7.24 -0.47 -9.18
N ALA A 84 -6.55 -1.56 -9.49
CA ALA A 84 -6.65 -2.80 -8.73
C ALA A 84 -6.04 -2.66 -7.33
N ALA A 85 -4.91 -1.95 -7.21
CA ALA A 85 -4.27 -1.69 -5.93
C ALA A 85 -5.12 -0.77 -5.05
N LEU A 86 -5.67 0.30 -5.62
CA LEU A 86 -6.57 1.22 -4.95
C LEU A 86 -7.83 0.51 -4.45
N ALA A 87 -8.48 -0.30 -5.29
CA ALA A 87 -9.65 -1.08 -4.89
C ALA A 87 -9.36 -2.00 -3.68
N ARG A 88 -8.17 -2.60 -3.62
CA ARG A 88 -7.74 -3.43 -2.48
C ARG A 88 -7.56 -2.58 -1.21
N LEU A 89 -6.91 -1.43 -1.32
CA LEU A 89 -6.71 -0.53 -0.18
C LEU A 89 -8.02 0.06 0.35
N ARG A 90 -8.97 0.39 -0.54
CA ARG A 90 -10.32 0.82 -0.16
C ARG A 90 -11.10 -0.26 0.58
N ARG A 91 -11.03 -1.52 0.13
CA ARG A 91 -11.62 -2.66 0.86
C ARG A 91 -11.03 -2.79 2.26
N ALA A 92 -9.71 -2.63 2.40
CA ALA A 92 -9.06 -2.66 3.72
C ALA A 92 -9.55 -1.50 4.62
N ALA A 93 -9.65 -0.28 4.08
CA ALA A 93 -10.20 0.87 4.79
C ALA A 93 -11.66 0.64 5.23
N CYS A 94 -12.52 0.15 4.32
CA CYS A 94 -13.91 -0.20 4.63
C CYS A 94 -14.00 -1.24 5.77
N GLN A 95 -13.15 -2.28 5.75
CA GLN A 95 -13.13 -3.27 6.83
C GLN A 95 -12.63 -2.69 8.15
N LEU A 96 -11.68 -1.74 8.13
CA LEU A 96 -11.23 -1.01 9.33
C LEU A 96 -12.37 -0.23 9.94
N VAL A 97 -13.05 0.58 9.12
CA VAL A 97 -14.21 1.37 9.53
C VAL A 97 -15.28 0.48 10.15
N ARG A 98 -15.66 -0.60 9.47
CA ARG A 98 -16.68 -1.54 9.98
C ARG A 98 -16.30 -2.17 11.30
N ARG A 99 -15.06 -2.62 11.43
CA ARG A 99 -14.54 -3.23 12.65
C ARG A 99 -14.56 -2.26 13.83
N HIS A 100 -14.27 -0.99 13.57
CA HIS A 100 -14.12 0.05 14.59
C HIS A 100 -15.27 1.04 14.65
N ARG A 101 -16.41 0.71 14.05
CA ARG A 101 -17.55 1.64 13.93
C ARG A 101 -17.98 2.23 15.27
N ALA A 102 -18.13 1.41 16.30
CA ALA A 102 -18.55 1.87 17.63
C ALA A 102 -17.53 2.83 18.26
N ASP A 103 -16.24 2.56 18.05
CA ASP A 103 -15.14 3.42 18.53
C ASP A 103 -15.16 4.77 17.78
N ILE A 104 -15.33 4.74 16.45
CA ILE A 104 -15.45 5.93 15.59
C ILE A 104 -16.65 6.79 16.02
N GLU A 105 -17.83 6.20 16.21
CA GLU A 105 -19.03 6.91 16.64
C GLU A 105 -18.88 7.53 18.04
N THR A 106 -18.12 6.89 18.93
CA THR A 106 -17.81 7.43 20.26
C THR A 106 -16.95 8.70 20.15
N ILE A 107 -15.86 8.65 19.38
CA ILE A 107 -15.00 9.80 19.15
C ILE A 107 -15.75 10.93 18.41
N ALA A 108 -16.54 10.58 17.40
CA ALA A 108 -17.34 11.55 16.66
C ALA A 108 -18.32 12.30 17.57
N ARG A 109 -18.97 11.59 18.51
CA ARG A 109 -19.86 12.22 19.49
C ARG A 109 -19.12 13.19 20.40
N MET A 110 -17.98 12.77 20.93
CA MET A 110 -17.13 13.63 21.76
C MET A 110 -16.65 14.88 20.98
N LEU A 111 -16.31 14.74 19.70
CA LEU A 111 -15.96 15.86 18.82
C LEU A 111 -17.16 16.79 18.56
N MET A 112 -18.35 16.26 18.31
CA MET A 112 -19.55 17.08 18.12
C MET A 112 -19.90 17.89 19.37
N GLU A 113 -19.70 17.31 20.56
CA GLU A 113 -19.99 17.98 21.83
C GLU A 113 -18.98 19.08 22.18
N ARG A 114 -17.71 18.91 21.80
CA ARG A 114 -16.60 19.74 22.32
C ARG A 114 -15.86 20.55 21.26
N GLY A 115 -16.07 20.25 19.99
CA GLY A 115 -15.39 20.86 18.84
C GLY A 115 -13.95 20.39 18.63
N THR A 116 -13.21 20.03 19.68
CA THR A 116 -11.84 19.52 19.60
C THR A 116 -11.58 18.43 20.64
N LEU A 117 -10.66 17.51 20.32
CA LEU A 117 -10.15 16.50 21.25
C LEU A 117 -8.63 16.42 21.16
N PRO A 118 -7.91 16.53 22.29
CA PRO A 118 -6.48 16.22 22.35
C PRO A 118 -6.25 14.71 22.22
N GLY A 119 -5.06 14.33 21.74
CA GLY A 119 -4.71 12.92 21.50
C GLY A 119 -4.87 12.02 22.73
N GLU A 120 -4.48 12.51 23.91
CA GLU A 120 -4.59 11.75 25.18
C GLU A 120 -6.04 11.35 25.51
N GLU A 121 -7.01 12.20 25.14
CA GLU A 121 -8.41 11.90 25.38
C GLU A 121 -8.99 10.96 24.32
N ILE A 122 -8.48 10.99 23.10
CA ILE A 122 -8.79 9.98 22.08
C ILE A 122 -8.30 8.62 22.59
N ASP A 123 -7.06 8.54 23.07
CA ASP A 123 -6.48 7.31 23.61
C ASP A 123 -7.28 6.79 24.83
N ALA A 124 -7.73 7.70 25.70
CA ALA A 124 -8.53 7.34 26.87
C ALA A 124 -9.96 6.88 26.52
N ALA A 125 -10.51 7.34 25.40
CA ALA A 125 -11.84 6.95 24.94
C ALA A 125 -11.86 5.61 24.19
N LEU A 126 -10.70 5.17 23.69
CA LEU A 126 -10.56 3.90 22.97
C LEU A 126 -10.31 2.72 23.93
N PRO A 127 -10.72 1.50 23.57
CA PRO A 127 -10.51 0.33 24.42
C PRO A 127 -9.02 0.07 24.66
N PRO A 128 -8.63 -0.44 25.85
CA PRO A 128 -7.23 -0.73 26.16
C PRO A 128 -6.56 -1.59 25.09
N GLY A 129 -5.35 -1.18 24.68
CA GLY A 129 -4.59 -1.87 23.65
C GLY A 129 -5.13 -1.68 22.23
N PHE A 130 -6.04 -0.72 21.98
CA PHE A 130 -6.52 -0.38 20.64
C PHE A 130 -5.37 -0.19 19.65
N MET A 131 -4.37 0.63 20.01
CA MET A 131 -3.17 0.88 19.20
C MET A 131 -2.22 -0.33 19.10
N ALA A 132 -2.31 -1.27 20.04
CA ALA A 132 -1.50 -2.49 20.07
C ALA A 132 -2.17 -3.67 19.38
N ARG A 133 -3.42 -3.52 18.91
CA ARG A 133 -4.12 -4.58 18.19
C ARG A 133 -3.40 -4.83 16.88
N PRO A 134 -2.92 -6.06 16.62
CA PRO A 134 -2.26 -6.37 15.37
C PRO A 134 -3.25 -6.10 14.24
N VAL A 135 -2.80 -5.24 13.36
CA VAL A 135 -3.57 -4.83 12.21
C VAL A 135 -3.47 -5.96 11.19
N THR A 136 -4.48 -6.84 11.17
CA THR A 136 -4.50 -8.03 10.30
C THR A 136 -4.87 -7.68 8.85
N TRP A 137 -4.35 -6.57 8.31
CA TRP A 137 -4.48 -6.26 6.88
C TRP A 137 -3.65 -7.21 6.02
N SER A 138 -2.65 -7.90 6.60
CA SER A 138 -1.86 -8.89 5.87
C SER A 138 -2.74 -9.98 5.27
N LEU A 139 -3.82 -10.42 5.92
CA LEU A 139 -4.76 -11.38 5.32
C LEU A 139 -5.64 -10.73 4.23
N ALA A 140 -6.17 -9.52 4.48
CA ALA A 140 -6.97 -8.79 3.49
C ALA A 140 -6.17 -8.39 2.23
N LEU A 141 -4.86 -8.23 2.35
CA LEU A 141 -3.93 -7.95 1.26
C LEU A 141 -3.34 -9.24 0.64
N ALA A 142 -3.25 -10.35 1.39
CA ALA A 142 -2.69 -11.63 0.93
C ALA A 142 -3.71 -12.57 0.28
N GLU A 143 -5.00 -12.54 0.66
CA GLU A 143 -6.04 -13.40 0.08
C GLU A 143 -6.32 -13.14 -1.43
N VAL A 144 -5.61 -12.19 -2.06
CA VAL A 144 -5.79 -11.83 -3.47
C VAL A 144 -4.49 -11.98 -4.29
N GLU A 145 -3.34 -12.25 -3.65
CA GLU A 145 -2.07 -12.47 -4.36
C GLU A 145 -2.06 -13.81 -5.12
N GLU A 146 -2.88 -14.79 -4.71
CA GLU A 146 -3.11 -16.06 -5.45
C GLU A 146 -4.14 -15.96 -6.59
N ALA A 147 -4.86 -14.85 -6.72
CA ALA A 147 -5.95 -14.69 -7.70
C ALA A 147 -5.57 -13.84 -8.91
N THR A 148 -4.29 -13.84 -9.30
CA THR A 148 -3.83 -13.21 -10.55
C THR A 148 -3.24 -14.31 -11.44
N PRO A 149 -3.77 -14.54 -12.66
CA PRO A 149 -3.24 -15.53 -13.61
C PRO A 149 -1.83 -15.18 -14.13
#